data_AF-X6LID5-F1
#
_entry.id   AF-X6LID5-F1
#
_cell.length_a   1.000
_cell.length_b   1.000
_cell.length_c   1.000
_cell.angle_alpha   90.00
_cell.angle_beta   90.00
_cell.angle_gamma   90.00
#
_symmetry.space_group_name_H-M   'P 1'
#
loop_
_entity.id
_entity.type
_entity.pdbx_description
1 polymer ?
#
loop_
_entity_poly.entity_id
_entity_poly.type
_entity_poly.pdbx_seq_one_letter_code
_entity_poly.pdbx_strand_id
1 'polypeptide(L)'
;MSNQTFQTLKELPTTLSETRCVIHKHELLICGGIEQRACYSYHTIKNEYKFICEYPSHVQLIEHCVVKLADNNNKDRNQITLLSFGGLYGHTLVMKYVSIWSNISKKNKKANNYNQWVPFTDNHKHPIVIGRDNEYRGVRAVIGGINNNLLFITYYKNNISVFDLNTFQFIKHDTLPTSDYVQYHCFVLNTENGQGQEMMKINKQKYQMLLFCRRGGISIEYAEDNNTFQFHQISVCDDILPFYYCAYVCINDVIFFFGGWNGNYCTNAVVSKSVQKYSIRENKWMTFENTLQSPLFGCAAILSEEDNHIHIIGGNDDKYNTLSTHIKTKVRVWDPSLLVIICLF
;
A
#
# COMPACT_ATOMS: atom_id res chain seq x y z
N MET A 1 -10.15 -10.62 -30.91
CA MET A 1 -9.93 -10.50 -29.46
C MET A 1 -10.04 -9.02 -29.12
N SER A 2 -10.97 -8.60 -28.27
CA SER A 2 -11.14 -7.19 -27.95
C SER A 2 -9.88 -6.64 -27.29
N ASN A 3 -9.36 -5.54 -27.83
CA ASN A 3 -8.13 -4.87 -27.40
C ASN A 3 -8.36 -4.06 -26.10
N GLN A 4 -9.01 -4.65 -25.11
CA GLN A 4 -9.35 -3.98 -23.86
C GLN A 4 -8.13 -3.93 -22.93
N THR A 5 -7.64 -2.72 -22.66
CA THR A 5 -6.56 -2.44 -21.71
C THR A 5 -6.88 -2.90 -20.28
N PHE A 6 -8.15 -2.79 -19.90
CA PHE A 6 -8.66 -3.19 -18.58
C PHE A 6 -9.71 -4.27 -18.73
N GLN A 7 -9.60 -5.30 -17.89
CA GLN A 7 -10.57 -6.38 -17.77
C GLN A 7 -11.33 -6.22 -16.44
N THR A 8 -12.65 -6.19 -16.52
CA THR A 8 -13.53 -6.25 -15.33
C THR A 8 -13.61 -7.67 -14.79
N LEU A 9 -13.46 -7.81 -13.48
CA LEU A 9 -13.53 -9.08 -12.76
C LEU A 9 -14.83 -9.18 -11.96
N LYS A 10 -14.96 -10.26 -11.19
CA LYS A 10 -16.07 -10.44 -10.26
C LYS A 10 -16.08 -9.27 -9.27
N GLU A 11 -17.25 -8.66 -9.11
CA GLU A 11 -17.47 -7.58 -8.16
C GLU A 11 -17.13 -7.99 -6.73
N LEU A 12 -16.68 -7.01 -5.95
CA LEU A 12 -16.42 -7.19 -4.54
C LEU A 12 -17.69 -7.63 -3.80
N PRO A 13 -17.58 -8.49 -2.77
CA PRO A 13 -18.73 -8.87 -1.94
C PRO A 13 -19.40 -7.71 -1.20
N THR A 14 -18.70 -6.57 -1.08
CA THR A 14 -19.19 -5.33 -0.48
C THR A 14 -18.54 -4.14 -1.20
N THR A 15 -19.20 -2.99 -1.16
CA THR A 15 -18.61 -1.74 -1.67
C THR A 15 -17.49 -1.28 -0.73
N LEU A 16 -16.35 -0.87 -1.28
CA LEU A 16 -15.18 -0.50 -0.48
C LEU A 16 -14.53 0.76 -1.04
N SER A 17 -14.20 1.71 -0.18
CA SER A 17 -13.28 2.81 -0.47
C SER A 17 -12.16 2.86 0.57
N GLU A 18 -11.02 3.42 0.17
CA GLU A 18 -9.81 3.54 0.97
C GLU A 18 -9.31 2.20 1.55
N THR A 19 -9.61 1.11 0.86
CA THR A 19 -9.20 -0.23 1.28
C THR A 19 -7.69 -0.40 1.20
N ARG A 20 -7.15 -1.28 2.04
CA ARG A 20 -5.75 -1.69 2.02
C ARG A 20 -5.66 -3.13 1.56
N CYS A 21 -4.90 -3.34 0.50
CA CYS A 21 -4.68 -4.66 -0.08
C CYS A 21 -3.26 -5.15 0.23
N VAL A 22 -3.12 -6.46 0.47
CA VAL A 22 -1.83 -7.14 0.62
C VAL A 22 -1.83 -8.39 -0.24
N ILE A 23 -0.75 -8.61 -0.99
CA ILE A 23 -0.59 -9.79 -1.84
C ILE A 23 0.07 -10.93 -1.05
N HIS A 24 -0.44 -12.14 -1.23
CA HIS A 24 0.14 -13.36 -0.72
C HIS A 24 -0.04 -14.50 -1.71
N LYS A 25 0.98 -14.75 -2.55
CA LYS A 25 0.91 -15.69 -3.68
C LYS A 25 -0.27 -15.32 -4.59
N HIS A 26 -1.13 -16.28 -4.91
CA HIS A 26 -2.36 -16.10 -5.70
C HIS A 26 -3.52 -15.46 -4.93
N GLU A 27 -3.28 -14.85 -3.77
CA GLU A 27 -4.31 -14.25 -2.93
C GLU A 27 -4.11 -12.75 -2.75
N LEU A 28 -5.16 -12.00 -3.04
CA LEU A 28 -5.29 -10.59 -2.74
C LEU A 28 -6.10 -10.45 -1.45
N LEU A 29 -5.43 -10.08 -0.36
CA LEU A 29 -6.05 -9.86 0.94
C LEU A 29 -6.53 -8.42 1.03
N ILE A 30 -7.83 -8.24 1.20
CA ILE A 30 -8.51 -6.96 1.26
C ILE A 30 -8.90 -6.72 2.72
N CYS A 31 -8.32 -5.71 3.35
CA CYS A 31 -8.35 -5.52 4.81
C CYS A 31 -9.18 -4.30 5.22
N GLY A 32 -10.51 -4.44 5.13
CA GLY A 32 -11.48 -3.40 5.47
C GLY A 32 -11.45 -2.23 4.49
N GLY A 33 -12.01 -1.10 4.92
CA GLY A 33 -12.10 0.16 4.18
C GLY A 33 -12.78 1.20 5.06
N ILE A 34 -13.04 2.39 4.53
CA ILE A 34 -13.78 3.41 5.28
C ILE A 34 -15.11 2.82 5.80
N GLU A 35 -15.26 2.80 7.14
CA GLU A 35 -16.42 2.23 7.85
C GLU A 35 -16.70 0.73 7.60
N GLN A 36 -15.85 0.02 6.86
CA GLN A 36 -16.04 -1.37 6.46
C GLN A 36 -15.06 -2.29 7.18
N ARG A 37 -15.57 -3.12 8.09
CA ARG A 37 -14.75 -3.98 8.96
C ARG A 37 -14.39 -5.33 8.34
N ALA A 38 -15.10 -5.77 7.31
CA ALA A 38 -14.93 -7.09 6.72
C ALA A 38 -13.62 -7.20 5.93
N CYS A 39 -12.94 -8.34 6.08
CA CYS A 39 -11.73 -8.70 5.35
C CYS A 39 -12.02 -9.89 4.43
N TYR A 40 -11.48 -9.86 3.22
CA TYR A 40 -11.67 -10.88 2.19
C TYR A 40 -10.34 -11.31 1.59
N SER A 41 -10.26 -12.55 1.13
CA SER A 41 -9.20 -13.03 0.25
C SER A 41 -9.82 -13.30 -1.12
N TYR A 42 -9.31 -12.64 -2.15
CA TYR A 42 -9.62 -12.95 -3.54
C TYR A 42 -8.52 -13.83 -4.12
N HIS A 43 -8.90 -14.96 -4.71
CA HIS A 43 -7.95 -15.86 -5.34
C HIS A 43 -7.86 -15.58 -6.85
N THR A 44 -6.69 -15.19 -7.33
CA THR A 44 -6.50 -14.69 -8.71
C THR A 44 -6.75 -15.74 -9.79
N ILE A 45 -6.34 -16.99 -9.54
CA ILE A 45 -6.61 -18.13 -10.44
C ILE A 45 -8.09 -18.55 -10.41
N LYS A 46 -8.69 -18.62 -9.21
CA LYS A 46 -10.07 -19.11 -9.05
C LYS A 46 -11.11 -18.04 -9.37
N ASN A 47 -10.73 -16.77 -9.41
CA ASN A 47 -11.61 -15.61 -9.60
C ASN A 47 -12.77 -15.58 -8.58
N GLU A 48 -12.46 -15.91 -7.32
CA GLU A 48 -13.43 -16.02 -6.24
C GLU A 48 -12.96 -15.30 -4.99
N TYR A 49 -13.91 -14.73 -4.26
CA TYR A 49 -13.69 -14.17 -2.93
C TYR A 49 -14.10 -15.16 -1.86
N LYS A 50 -13.39 -15.13 -0.75
CA LYS A 50 -13.81 -15.74 0.50
C LYS A 50 -13.59 -14.78 1.65
N PHE A 51 -14.53 -14.78 2.58
CA PHE A 51 -14.43 -14.03 3.82
C PHE A 51 -13.29 -14.58 4.71
N ILE A 52 -12.51 -13.67 5.30
CA ILE A 52 -11.45 -14.00 6.27
C ILE A 52 -11.99 -13.82 7.68
N CYS A 53 -12.28 -12.57 8.06
CA CYS A 53 -12.77 -12.14 9.36
C CYS A 53 -13.22 -10.67 9.30
N GLU A 54 -13.59 -10.11 10.45
CA GLU A 54 -13.80 -8.67 10.63
C GLU A 54 -12.77 -8.08 11.59
N TYR A 55 -12.49 -6.78 11.44
CA TYR A 55 -11.91 -5.99 12.52
C TYR A 55 -12.82 -5.99 13.76
N PRO A 56 -12.29 -5.84 14.98
CA PRO A 56 -13.10 -5.77 16.20
C PRO A 56 -14.18 -4.67 16.13
N SER A 57 -15.32 -4.86 16.80
CA SER A 57 -16.47 -3.95 16.71
C SER A 57 -16.22 -2.54 17.24
N HIS A 58 -15.26 -2.37 18.14
CA HIS A 58 -14.86 -1.06 18.67
C HIS A 58 -13.90 -0.30 17.75
N VAL A 59 -13.40 -0.93 16.69
CA VAL A 59 -12.44 -0.32 15.77
C VAL A 59 -13.18 0.34 14.63
N GLN A 60 -12.99 1.64 14.47
CA GLN A 60 -13.50 2.44 13.37
C GLN A 60 -12.39 2.67 12.36
N LEU A 61 -12.56 2.13 11.15
CA LEU A 61 -11.57 2.23 10.09
C LEU A 61 -11.81 3.49 9.27
N ILE A 62 -10.95 4.48 9.47
CA ILE A 62 -10.84 5.67 8.63
C ILE A 62 -9.34 5.91 8.45
N GLU A 63 -8.89 5.87 7.20
CA GLU A 63 -7.51 6.21 6.81
C GLU A 63 -6.40 5.39 7.48
N HIS A 64 -6.68 4.14 7.83
CA HIS A 64 -5.70 3.24 8.45
C HIS A 64 -4.67 2.71 7.44
N CYS A 65 -3.57 2.18 7.95
CA CYS A 65 -2.56 1.49 7.18
C CYS A 65 -2.56 -0.01 7.50
N VAL A 66 -2.24 -0.84 6.50
CA VAL A 66 -1.94 -2.27 6.68
C VAL A 66 -0.64 -2.57 5.95
N VAL A 67 0.29 -3.23 6.63
CA VAL A 67 1.57 -3.68 6.07
C VAL A 67 1.79 -5.16 6.35
N LYS A 68 2.52 -5.83 5.47
CA LYS A 68 2.97 -7.21 5.64
C LYS A 68 4.30 -7.21 6.37
N LEU A 69 4.37 -7.80 7.55
CA LEU A 69 5.62 -7.92 8.29
C LEU A 69 6.54 -8.94 7.61
N ALA A 70 7.84 -8.66 7.60
CA ALA A 70 8.85 -9.62 7.16
C ALA A 70 8.89 -10.79 8.15
N ASP A 71 8.79 -12.01 7.63
CA ASP A 71 8.81 -13.20 8.47
C ASP A 71 10.06 -14.03 8.15
N ASN A 72 11.17 -13.65 8.79
CA ASN A 72 12.47 -14.29 8.57
C ASN A 72 12.51 -15.76 9.05
N ASN A 73 11.50 -16.20 9.82
CA ASN A 73 11.48 -17.51 10.48
C ASN A 73 10.31 -18.41 10.03
N ASN A 74 9.45 -17.98 9.10
CA ASN A 74 8.32 -18.81 8.69
C ASN A 74 8.75 -19.97 7.79
N LYS A 75 8.64 -21.20 8.32
CA LYS A 75 8.81 -22.42 7.53
C LYS A 75 7.56 -22.76 6.71
N ASP A 76 6.40 -22.22 7.06
CA ASP A 76 5.15 -22.47 6.34
C ASP A 76 4.90 -21.39 5.30
N ARG A 77 5.05 -21.78 4.02
CA ARG A 77 4.84 -20.90 2.88
C ARG A 77 3.42 -20.32 2.81
N ASN A 78 2.45 -20.85 3.53
CA ASN A 78 1.05 -20.41 3.46
C ASN A 78 0.67 -19.34 4.49
N GLN A 79 1.61 -18.91 5.32
CA GLN A 79 1.35 -17.97 6.41
C GLN A 79 2.07 -16.64 6.20
N ILE A 80 1.45 -15.55 6.67
CA ILE A 80 2.07 -14.23 6.78
C ILE A 80 1.56 -13.53 8.03
N THR A 81 2.26 -12.49 8.45
CA THR A 81 1.79 -11.61 9.53
C THR A 81 1.47 -10.23 8.94
N LEU A 82 0.28 -9.73 9.23
CA LEU A 82 -0.18 -8.40 8.85
C LEU A 82 -0.23 -7.52 10.09
N LEU A 83 0.23 -6.28 9.97
CA LEU A 83 0.11 -5.23 10.97
C LEU A 83 -0.82 -4.16 10.43
N SER A 84 -1.87 -3.85 11.19
CA SER A 84 -2.84 -2.79 10.89
C SER A 84 -2.79 -1.72 11.97
N PHE A 85 -2.63 -0.46 11.59
CA PHE A 85 -2.47 0.61 12.57
C PHE A 85 -2.82 2.00 12.03
N GLY A 86 -2.88 2.96 12.96
CA GLY A 86 -3.14 4.38 12.68
C GLY A 86 -4.61 4.66 12.35
N GLY A 87 -4.84 5.64 11.47
CA GLY A 87 -6.17 6.16 11.18
C GLY A 87 -6.64 7.21 12.18
N LEU A 88 -7.82 7.80 11.92
CA LEU A 88 -8.37 8.88 12.74
C LEU A 88 -8.52 8.50 14.22
N TYR A 89 -9.12 7.34 14.49
CA TYR A 89 -9.41 6.90 15.86
C TYR A 89 -8.28 6.09 16.49
N GLY A 90 -7.26 5.74 15.70
CA GLY A 90 -6.13 4.95 16.13
C GLY A 90 -6.46 3.49 16.48
N HIS A 91 -5.66 2.58 15.97
CA HIS A 91 -5.56 1.22 16.50
C HIS A 91 -4.16 0.67 16.25
N THR A 92 -3.85 -0.47 16.87
CA THR A 92 -2.67 -1.26 16.52
C THR A 92 -3.01 -2.73 16.71
N LEU A 93 -3.16 -3.43 15.59
CA LEU A 93 -3.64 -4.79 15.53
C LEU A 93 -2.72 -5.63 14.66
N VAL A 94 -2.58 -6.90 15.02
CA VAL A 94 -1.82 -7.87 14.23
C VAL A 94 -2.74 -9.02 13.85
N MET A 95 -2.54 -9.56 12.65
CA MET A 95 -3.18 -10.78 12.19
C MET A 95 -2.11 -11.75 11.69
N LYS A 96 -2.09 -12.95 12.26
CA LYS A 96 -1.42 -14.09 11.64
C LYS A 96 -2.39 -14.68 10.62
N TYR A 97 -2.14 -14.41 9.35
CA TYR A 97 -2.94 -14.93 8.26
C TYR A 97 -2.42 -16.29 7.81
N VAL A 98 -3.34 -17.22 7.61
CA VAL A 98 -3.12 -18.51 6.98
C VAL A 98 -4.14 -18.66 5.88
N SER A 99 -3.64 -18.94 4.66
CA SER A 99 -4.47 -19.12 3.47
C SER A 99 -5.79 -19.83 3.77
N ILE A 100 -6.91 -19.15 3.52
CA ILE A 100 -8.26 -19.74 3.65
C ILE A 100 -8.59 -20.70 2.50
N TRP A 101 -7.71 -20.77 1.51
CA TRP A 101 -7.79 -21.70 0.39
C TRP A 101 -7.00 -22.99 0.60
N SER A 102 -6.15 -23.03 1.63
CA SER A 102 -5.41 -24.23 2.05
C SER A 102 -6.30 -25.23 2.81
N ASN A 103 -5.97 -26.52 2.72
CA ASN A 103 -6.67 -27.62 3.40
C ASN A 103 -6.36 -27.73 4.91
N ILE A 104 -5.93 -26.65 5.56
CA ILE A 104 -5.62 -26.66 7.00
C ILE A 104 -6.93 -26.77 7.79
N SER A 105 -6.97 -27.71 8.74
CA SER A 105 -8.17 -28.01 9.54
C SER A 105 -8.66 -26.78 10.32
N LYS A 106 -9.99 -26.58 10.35
CA LYS A 106 -10.61 -25.44 11.07
C LYS A 106 -10.27 -25.42 12.57
N LYS A 107 -10.03 -26.59 13.17
CA LYS A 107 -9.67 -26.73 14.60
C LYS A 107 -8.30 -26.12 14.91
N ASN A 108 -7.31 -26.33 14.03
CA ASN A 108 -5.97 -25.77 14.18
C ASN A 108 -5.95 -24.24 13.96
N LYS A 109 -6.87 -23.71 13.15
CA LYS A 109 -7.01 -22.26 12.93
C LYS A 109 -7.46 -21.53 14.20
N LYS A 110 -8.49 -22.05 14.87
CA LYS A 110 -9.04 -21.46 16.11
C LYS A 110 -8.07 -21.50 17.28
N ALA A 111 -7.34 -22.60 17.47
CA ALA A 111 -6.43 -22.75 18.61
C ALA A 111 -5.28 -21.72 18.63
N ASN A 112 -4.90 -21.19 17.46
CA ASN A 112 -3.76 -20.28 17.31
C ASN A 112 -4.18 -18.84 17.00
N ASN A 113 -5.48 -18.51 17.07
CA ASN A 113 -6.05 -17.22 16.69
C ASN A 113 -5.66 -16.76 15.27
N TYR A 114 -5.55 -17.72 14.33
CA TYR A 114 -5.28 -17.39 12.94
C TYR A 114 -6.48 -16.70 12.29
N ASN A 115 -6.21 -15.84 11.31
CA ASN A 115 -7.21 -15.12 10.52
C ASN A 115 -8.16 -14.30 11.39
N GLN A 116 -7.62 -13.69 12.45
CA GLN A 116 -8.33 -12.78 13.34
C GLN A 116 -7.41 -11.62 13.70
N TRP A 117 -7.97 -10.43 13.81
CA TRP A 117 -7.25 -9.27 14.34
C TRP A 117 -7.18 -9.36 15.86
N VAL A 118 -5.97 -9.30 16.40
CA VAL A 118 -5.71 -9.26 17.85
C VAL A 118 -4.84 -8.04 18.19
N PRO A 119 -4.87 -7.54 19.44
CA PRO A 119 -3.97 -6.46 19.86
C PRO A 119 -2.50 -6.81 19.56
N PHE A 120 -1.77 -5.84 18.99
CA PHE A 120 -0.32 -6.00 18.84
C PHE A 120 0.33 -5.87 20.21
N THR A 121 1.12 -6.87 20.63
CA THR A 121 1.66 -6.95 21.98
C THR A 121 3.12 -7.36 21.99
N ASP A 122 3.84 -6.97 23.04
CA ASP A 122 5.21 -7.43 23.29
C ASP A 122 5.24 -8.89 23.78
N ASN A 123 6.44 -9.40 24.07
CA ASN A 123 6.63 -10.77 24.58
C ASN A 123 5.99 -11.01 25.95
N HIS A 124 5.62 -9.95 26.68
CA HIS A 124 4.94 -9.99 27.98
C HIS A 124 3.44 -9.73 27.87
N LYS A 125 2.89 -9.67 26.64
CA LYS A 125 1.49 -9.37 26.33
C LYS A 125 1.06 -7.94 26.66
N HIS A 126 1.99 -7.01 26.81
CA HIS A 126 1.64 -5.59 26.92
C HIS A 126 1.27 -5.04 25.55
N PRO A 127 0.15 -4.31 25.41
CA PRO A 127 -0.22 -3.66 24.16
C PRO A 127 0.85 -2.68 23.68
N ILE A 128 1.22 -2.81 22.41
CA ILE A 128 2.08 -1.87 21.69
C ILE A 128 1.17 -0.93 20.92
N VAL A 129 1.37 0.37 21.11
CA VAL A 129 0.63 1.42 20.40
C VAL A 129 1.56 2.07 19.39
N ILE A 130 1.20 1.96 18.11
CA ILE A 130 1.85 2.69 17.02
C ILE A 130 0.99 3.92 16.72
N GLY A 131 1.31 4.98 17.45
CA GLY A 131 0.56 6.22 17.51
C GLY A 131 1.13 7.08 18.64
N ARG A 132 1.02 8.39 18.51
CA ARG A 132 1.33 9.36 19.59
C ARG A 132 0.10 10.24 19.79
N ASP A 133 0.22 11.34 20.53
CA ASP A 133 -0.83 12.36 20.71
C ASP A 133 -1.28 13.05 19.41
N ASN A 134 -0.69 12.68 18.27
CA ASN A 134 -1.01 13.21 16.95
C ASN A 134 -2.05 12.35 16.25
N GLU A 135 -2.78 12.98 15.35
CA GLU A 135 -3.76 12.35 14.49
C GLU A 135 -3.08 11.58 13.34
N TYR A 136 -3.17 10.26 13.32
CA TYR A 136 -2.58 9.38 12.28
C TYR A 136 -3.48 9.26 11.04
N ARG A 137 -4.19 10.34 10.71
CA ARG A 137 -4.95 10.47 9.47
C ARG A 137 -4.03 10.34 8.25
N GLY A 138 -4.56 9.74 7.21
CA GLY A 138 -3.90 9.50 5.93
C GLY A 138 -2.67 8.61 6.00
N VAL A 139 -2.48 7.82 7.07
CA VAL A 139 -1.21 7.14 7.32
C VAL A 139 -0.82 6.19 6.18
N ARG A 140 0.45 6.29 5.77
CA ARG A 140 1.11 5.33 4.89
C ARG A 140 2.38 4.85 5.56
N ALA A 141 2.73 3.59 5.32
CA ALA A 141 3.97 3.05 5.82
C ALA A 141 4.58 2.04 4.87
N VAL A 142 5.91 1.95 4.93
CA VAL A 142 6.72 0.96 4.23
C VAL A 142 7.69 0.35 5.24
N ILE A 143 8.07 -0.90 5.01
CA ILE A 143 9.04 -1.63 5.83
C ILE A 143 10.37 -1.64 5.10
N GLY A 144 11.43 -1.28 5.81
CA GLY A 144 12.82 -1.36 5.36
C GLY A 144 13.76 -1.57 6.53
N GLY A 145 14.95 -0.99 6.47
CA GLY A 145 16.03 -1.29 7.40
C GLY A 145 16.76 -2.58 7.04
N ILE A 146 17.98 -2.75 7.54
CA ILE A 146 18.87 -3.83 7.08
C ILE A 146 18.31 -5.21 7.41
N ASN A 147 17.51 -5.29 8.48
CA ASN A 147 16.86 -6.50 8.94
C ASN A 147 15.34 -6.52 8.67
N ASN A 148 14.83 -5.62 7.82
CA ASN A 148 13.39 -5.43 7.60
C ASN A 148 12.60 -5.14 8.89
N ASN A 149 13.24 -4.47 9.85
CA ASN A 149 12.69 -4.16 11.16
C ASN A 149 12.26 -2.70 11.31
N LEU A 150 12.54 -1.84 10.33
CA LEU A 150 12.19 -0.42 10.41
C LEU A 150 10.88 -0.17 9.66
N LEU A 151 9.91 0.36 10.40
CA LEU A 151 8.64 0.84 9.86
C LEU A 151 8.75 2.36 9.67
N PHE A 152 8.85 2.79 8.41
CA PHE A 152 8.80 4.19 8.04
C PHE A 152 7.34 4.60 7.90
N ILE A 153 6.91 5.60 8.67
CA ILE A 153 5.51 6.01 8.79
C ILE A 153 5.40 7.47 8.40
N THR A 154 4.52 7.77 7.45
CA THR A 154 4.17 9.12 7.04
C THR A 154 2.69 9.37 7.31
N TYR A 155 2.38 10.53 7.89
CA TYR A 155 1.03 10.84 8.38
C TYR A 155 0.81 12.34 8.51
N TYR A 156 -0.46 12.71 8.67
CA TYR A 156 -0.90 14.08 8.86
C TYR A 156 -0.19 14.77 10.07
N LYS A 157 0.18 16.05 10.03
CA LYS A 157 0.13 16.97 8.88
C LYS A 157 1.24 16.69 7.89
N ASN A 158 2.49 16.79 8.30
CA ASN A 158 3.68 16.66 7.44
C ASN A 158 4.72 15.78 8.13
N ASN A 159 4.29 14.75 8.86
CA ASN A 159 5.16 14.01 9.75
C ASN A 159 5.75 12.78 9.06
N ILE A 160 7.01 12.49 9.38
CA ILE A 160 7.63 11.19 9.14
C ILE A 160 8.23 10.65 10.43
N SER A 161 8.10 9.36 10.66
CA SER A 161 8.64 8.67 11.82
C SER A 161 9.22 7.32 11.46
N VAL A 162 10.21 6.88 12.24
CA VAL A 162 10.80 5.55 12.15
C VAL A 162 10.48 4.81 13.43
N PHE A 163 9.79 3.68 13.31
CA PHE A 163 9.45 2.78 14.41
C PHE A 163 10.19 1.46 14.23
N ASP A 164 10.90 1.02 15.25
CA ASP A 164 11.58 -0.27 15.26
C ASP A 164 10.63 -1.38 15.69
N LEU A 165 10.36 -2.31 14.78
CA LEU A 165 9.50 -3.47 14.99
C LEU A 165 10.12 -4.52 15.92
N ASN A 166 11.42 -4.45 16.21
CA ASN A 166 12.08 -5.37 17.14
C ASN A 166 12.04 -4.87 18.59
N THR A 167 12.32 -3.58 18.79
CA THR A 167 12.35 -2.95 20.12
C THR A 167 11.02 -2.31 20.51
N PHE A 168 10.09 -2.18 19.55
CA PHE A 168 8.79 -1.52 19.71
C PHE A 168 8.91 -0.05 20.14
N GLN A 169 9.97 0.63 19.67
CA GLN A 169 10.26 2.02 20.00
C GLN A 169 10.36 2.89 18.76
N PHE A 170 9.98 4.16 18.90
CA PHE A 170 10.27 5.14 17.87
C PHE A 170 11.73 5.58 17.95
N ILE A 171 12.43 5.51 16.83
CA ILE A 171 13.84 5.88 16.70
C ILE A 171 14.00 7.35 16.30
N LYS A 172 13.22 7.80 15.32
CA LYS A 172 13.38 9.13 14.70
C LYS A 172 12.04 9.72 14.32
N HIS A 173 11.95 11.05 14.41
CA HIS A 173 10.83 11.85 13.92
C HIS A 173 11.39 13.05 13.18
N ASP A 174 10.69 13.46 12.15
CA ASP A 174 11.02 14.66 11.39
C ASP A 174 9.78 15.22 10.69
N THR A 175 9.93 16.42 10.14
CA THR A 175 8.89 17.09 9.36
C THR A 175 9.28 17.10 7.88
N LEU A 176 8.41 16.56 7.04
CA LEU A 176 8.55 16.59 5.59
C LEU A 176 8.47 18.04 5.09
N PRO A 177 9.41 18.49 4.25
CA PRO A 177 9.43 19.86 3.74
C PRO A 177 8.39 20.07 2.64
N THR A 178 7.12 20.12 3.00
CA THR A 178 6.01 20.37 2.06
C THR A 178 5.08 21.46 2.59
N SER A 179 4.54 22.27 1.67
CA SER A 179 3.51 23.25 1.98
C SER A 179 2.11 22.64 2.09
N ASP A 180 1.90 21.48 1.47
CA ASP A 180 0.64 20.72 1.50
C ASP A 180 0.63 19.69 2.63
N TYR A 181 -0.56 19.37 3.14
CA TYR A 181 -0.76 18.28 4.11
C TYR A 181 -0.52 16.90 3.46
N VAL A 182 0.26 16.07 4.14
CA VAL A 182 0.56 14.68 3.80
C VAL A 182 -0.62 13.80 4.25
N GLN A 183 -1.54 13.59 3.33
CA GLN A 183 -2.67 12.67 3.48
C GLN A 183 -3.07 12.13 2.11
N TYR A 184 -3.50 10.87 2.06
CA TYR A 184 -3.86 10.16 0.81
C TYR A 184 -2.77 10.22 -0.27
N HIS A 185 -1.51 10.33 0.17
CA HIS A 185 -0.34 10.41 -0.67
C HIS A 185 0.12 9.03 -1.14
N CYS A 186 0.94 9.04 -2.18
CA CYS A 186 1.77 7.91 -2.55
C CYS A 186 3.02 7.91 -1.67
N PHE A 187 3.34 6.75 -1.10
CA PHE A 187 4.56 6.53 -0.34
C PHE A 187 5.11 5.15 -0.69
N VAL A 188 6.32 5.12 -1.23
CA VAL A 188 6.98 3.91 -1.71
C VAL A 188 8.44 3.88 -1.27
N LEU A 189 8.96 2.67 -1.05
CA LEU A 189 10.38 2.43 -0.83
C LEU A 189 11.04 2.11 -2.18
N ASN A 190 12.11 2.81 -2.53
CA ASN A 190 12.90 2.49 -3.73
C ASN A 190 13.85 1.33 -3.41
N THR A 191 13.57 0.14 -3.92
CA THR A 191 14.39 -1.05 -3.70
C THR A 191 15.37 -1.26 -4.86
N GLU A 192 16.30 -0.32 -5.07
CA GLU A 192 17.41 -0.46 -6.04
C GLU A 192 18.33 -1.67 -5.78
N ASN A 193 18.17 -2.36 -4.65
CA ASN A 193 19.02 -3.47 -4.23
C ASN A 193 18.57 -4.87 -4.71
N GLY A 194 17.51 -4.96 -5.52
CA GLY A 194 16.99 -6.24 -6.00
C GLY A 194 17.78 -6.87 -7.15
N GLN A 195 18.59 -6.10 -7.90
CA GLN A 195 19.26 -6.61 -9.10
C GLN A 195 20.68 -6.05 -9.29
N GLY A 196 21.66 -6.92 -9.08
CA GLY A 196 22.92 -6.90 -9.82
C GLY A 196 23.94 -5.83 -9.48
N GLN A 197 24.41 -5.74 -8.22
CA GLN A 197 25.77 -5.27 -7.93
C GLN A 197 26.41 -6.01 -6.75
N GLU A 198 27.26 -6.98 -7.08
CA GLU A 198 28.35 -7.44 -6.20
C GLU A 198 29.48 -6.38 -6.04
N MET A 199 29.35 -5.18 -6.64
CA MET A 199 30.46 -4.20 -6.73
C MET A 199 30.26 -2.86 -6.01
N MET A 200 29.26 -2.69 -5.13
CA MET A 200 29.24 -1.55 -4.19
C MET A 200 28.83 -2.00 -2.77
N LYS A 201 29.71 -2.77 -2.12
CA LYS A 201 29.52 -3.23 -0.73
C LYS A 201 29.94 -2.23 0.36
N ILE A 202 30.28 -0.97 0.02
CA ILE A 202 31.00 -0.11 0.98
C ILE A 202 30.12 0.98 1.66
N ASN A 203 28.95 1.40 1.14
CA ASN A 203 28.09 2.42 1.79
C ASN A 203 26.61 1.99 1.98
N LYS A 204 26.36 0.75 2.42
CA LYS A 204 25.05 0.06 2.42
C LYS A 204 24.09 0.35 3.59
N GLN A 205 23.79 1.60 3.92
CA GLN A 205 22.80 1.92 4.99
C GLN A 205 21.85 3.07 4.67
N LYS A 206 21.77 3.48 3.40
CA LYS A 206 20.85 4.51 2.95
C LYS A 206 19.61 3.90 2.31
N TYR A 207 18.44 4.27 2.81
CA TYR A 207 17.14 3.89 2.29
C TYR A 207 16.54 5.08 1.57
N GLN A 208 16.24 4.92 0.29
CA GLN A 208 15.55 5.94 -0.46
C GLN A 208 14.05 5.61 -0.51
N MET A 209 13.24 6.58 -0.14
CA MET A 209 11.78 6.54 -0.24
C MET A 209 11.33 7.70 -1.12
N LEU A 210 10.17 7.54 -1.74
CA LEU A 210 9.54 8.58 -2.52
C LEU A 210 8.15 8.84 -1.97
N LEU A 211 7.81 10.11 -1.87
CA LEU A 211 6.50 10.58 -1.47
C LEU A 211 5.96 11.54 -2.53
N PHE A 212 4.74 11.29 -3.00
CA PHE A 212 4.02 12.20 -3.88
C PHE A 212 2.68 12.55 -3.27
N CYS A 213 2.43 13.83 -3.04
CA CYS A 213 1.20 14.35 -2.46
C CYS A 213 0.85 15.68 -3.12
N ARG A 214 -0.31 15.76 -3.77
CA ARG A 214 -0.79 16.99 -4.44
C ARG A 214 0.30 17.60 -5.33
N ARG A 215 0.78 18.80 -4.99
CA ARG A 215 1.74 19.58 -5.78
C ARG A 215 3.19 19.24 -5.49
N GLY A 216 3.45 18.42 -4.47
CA GLY A 216 4.80 18.12 -4.00
C GLY A 216 5.22 16.67 -4.25
N GLY A 217 6.45 16.49 -4.69
CA GLY A 217 7.19 15.23 -4.65
C GLY A 217 8.40 15.38 -3.74
N ILE A 218 8.70 14.37 -2.93
CA ILE A 218 9.84 14.37 -2.02
C ILE A 218 10.60 13.05 -2.16
N SER A 219 11.90 13.13 -2.47
CA SER A 219 12.85 12.05 -2.23
C SER A 219 13.33 12.13 -0.80
N ILE A 220 13.22 11.02 -0.08
CA ILE A 220 13.59 10.91 1.32
C ILE A 220 14.71 9.89 1.40
N GLU A 221 15.89 10.31 1.78
CA GLU A 221 16.97 9.38 2.17
C GLU A 221 16.97 9.23 3.68
N TYR A 222 17.09 7.99 4.16
CA TYR A 222 17.30 7.68 5.57
C TYR A 222 18.60 6.91 5.75
N ALA A 223 19.49 7.42 6.59
CA ALA A 223 20.73 6.76 6.97
C ALA A 223 20.54 6.04 8.33
N GLU A 224 20.63 4.71 8.31
CA GLU A 224 20.35 3.86 9.50
C GLU A 224 21.45 3.95 10.58
N ASP A 225 22.70 4.24 10.21
CA ASP A 225 23.85 4.36 11.13
C ASP A 225 23.66 5.46 12.19
N ASN A 226 23.09 6.58 11.77
CA ASN A 226 22.96 7.79 12.58
C ASN A 226 21.51 8.26 12.72
N ASN A 227 20.56 7.52 12.16
CA ASN A 227 19.12 7.80 12.17
C ASN A 227 18.77 9.21 11.61
N THR A 228 19.42 9.60 10.52
CA THR A 228 19.20 10.92 9.89
C THR A 228 18.37 10.83 8.62
N PHE A 229 17.54 11.85 8.41
CA PHE A 229 16.81 12.06 7.15
C PHE A 229 17.51 13.13 6.31
N GLN A 230 17.48 12.93 4.99
CA GLN A 230 17.76 13.97 4.00
C GLN A 230 16.58 14.04 3.04
N PHE A 231 16.20 15.26 2.66
CA PHE A 231 15.01 15.52 1.84
C PHE A 231 15.38 16.29 0.59
N HIS A 232 14.90 15.81 -0.56
CA HIS A 232 15.08 16.48 -1.85
C HIS A 232 13.72 16.64 -2.53
N GLN A 233 13.41 17.85 -2.99
CA GLN A 233 12.19 18.09 -3.75
C GLN A 233 12.27 17.44 -5.13
N ILE A 234 11.15 16.89 -5.57
CA ILE A 234 10.95 16.31 -6.88
C ILE A 234 9.81 17.05 -7.56
N SER A 235 10.01 17.41 -8.82
CA SER A 235 8.94 18.01 -9.64
C SER A 235 7.82 17.01 -9.91
N VAL A 236 6.58 17.47 -9.75
CA VAL A 236 5.37 16.74 -10.13
C VAL A 236 4.89 17.25 -11.49
N CYS A 237 4.41 16.37 -12.35
CA CYS A 237 3.81 16.77 -13.63
C CYS A 237 2.50 17.54 -13.41
N ASP A 238 2.26 18.58 -14.21
CA ASP A 238 1.07 19.44 -14.12
C ASP A 238 -0.25 18.66 -14.24
N ASP A 239 -0.26 17.57 -15.03
CA ASP A 239 -1.44 16.70 -15.21
C ASP A 239 -1.88 15.99 -13.90
N ILE A 240 -0.96 15.82 -12.95
CA ILE A 240 -1.16 15.05 -11.71
C ILE A 240 -1.33 15.97 -10.52
N LEU A 241 -0.68 17.12 -10.61
CA LEU A 241 -0.61 18.16 -9.59
C LEU A 241 -1.93 18.47 -8.86
N PRO A 242 -3.12 18.48 -9.51
CA PRO A 242 -4.37 18.74 -8.78
C PRO A 242 -4.91 17.52 -8.03
N PHE A 243 -4.51 16.30 -8.35
CA PHE A 243 -5.16 15.07 -7.88
C PHE A 243 -4.46 14.46 -6.66
N TYR A 244 -5.27 14.00 -5.70
CA TYR A 244 -4.87 13.12 -4.60
C TYR A 244 -5.87 11.96 -4.52
N TYR A 245 -5.71 11.00 -3.59
CA TYR A 245 -6.48 9.75 -3.60
C TYR A 245 -6.28 8.86 -4.84
N CYS A 246 -5.17 9.04 -5.55
CA CYS A 246 -4.79 8.14 -6.63
C CYS A 246 -4.45 6.76 -6.05
N ALA A 247 -4.91 5.70 -6.70
CA ALA A 247 -4.33 4.39 -6.45
C ALA A 247 -2.93 4.35 -7.07
N TYR A 248 -2.00 3.69 -6.40
CA TYR A 248 -0.63 3.57 -6.90
C TYR A 248 -0.06 2.19 -6.65
N VAL A 249 0.87 1.79 -7.51
CA VAL A 249 1.69 0.58 -7.33
C VAL A 249 3.11 0.86 -7.82
N CYS A 250 4.09 0.47 -7.02
CA CYS A 250 5.50 0.51 -7.41
C CYS A 250 5.89 -0.85 -7.96
N ILE A 251 6.48 -0.88 -9.15
CA ILE A 251 6.99 -2.08 -9.81
C ILE A 251 8.39 -1.74 -10.28
N ASN A 252 9.40 -2.36 -9.65
CA ASN A 252 10.80 -2.01 -9.86
C ASN A 252 11.04 -0.50 -9.65
N ASP A 253 11.65 0.17 -10.62
CA ASP A 253 11.94 1.60 -10.66
C ASP A 253 10.81 2.44 -11.27
N VAL A 254 9.58 1.91 -11.30
CA VAL A 254 8.43 2.57 -11.91
C VAL A 254 7.26 2.62 -10.93
N ILE A 255 6.63 3.79 -10.79
CA ILE A 255 5.38 3.96 -10.06
C ILE A 255 4.25 4.23 -11.05
N PHE A 256 3.21 3.43 -11.01
CA PHE A 256 1.97 3.69 -11.74
C PHE A 256 0.94 4.33 -10.82
N PHE A 257 0.22 5.32 -11.35
CA PHE A 257 -0.87 6.02 -10.69
C PHE A 257 -2.15 5.88 -11.50
N PHE A 258 -3.27 5.67 -10.81
CA PHE A 258 -4.58 5.46 -11.41
C PHE A 258 -5.62 6.37 -10.77
N GLY A 259 -6.30 7.15 -11.61
CA GLY A 259 -7.42 8.00 -11.21
C GLY A 259 -7.01 9.16 -10.29
N GLY A 260 -7.85 9.46 -9.30
CA GLY A 260 -7.65 10.53 -8.31
C GLY A 260 -8.76 11.58 -8.30
N TRP A 261 -8.81 12.39 -7.25
CA TRP A 261 -9.80 13.46 -7.05
C TRP A 261 -9.10 14.77 -6.72
N ASN A 262 -9.63 15.88 -7.22
CA ASN A 262 -9.04 17.20 -7.04
C ASN A 262 -9.35 17.88 -5.69
N GLY A 263 -10.19 17.25 -4.85
CA GLY A 263 -10.54 17.76 -3.51
C GLY A 263 -11.54 18.88 -3.46
N ASN A 264 -12.02 19.31 -4.61
CA ASN A 264 -13.10 20.26 -4.67
C ASN A 264 -14.44 19.53 -4.57
N TYR A 265 -15.44 20.23 -4.05
CA TYR A 265 -16.80 19.73 -3.91
C TYR A 265 -17.74 20.40 -4.93
N CYS A 266 -18.92 19.82 -5.12
CA CYS A 266 -19.97 20.34 -5.98
C CYS A 266 -19.50 20.53 -7.43
N THR A 267 -19.77 21.68 -8.04
CA THR A 267 -19.52 21.95 -9.47
C THR A 267 -18.04 21.93 -9.86
N ASN A 268 -17.13 22.05 -8.89
CA ASN A 268 -15.69 22.08 -9.13
C ASN A 268 -15.03 20.71 -8.90
N ALA A 269 -15.80 19.70 -8.47
CA ALA A 269 -15.30 18.36 -8.25
C ALA A 269 -14.87 17.73 -9.57
N VAL A 270 -13.63 17.26 -9.62
CA VAL A 270 -13.10 16.53 -10.78
C VAL A 270 -12.49 15.23 -10.28
N VAL A 271 -13.00 14.12 -10.79
CA VAL A 271 -12.43 12.79 -10.61
C VAL A 271 -11.76 12.38 -11.92
N SER A 272 -10.53 11.95 -11.82
CA SER A 272 -9.70 11.56 -12.96
C SER A 272 -9.93 10.10 -13.34
N LYS A 273 -9.79 9.82 -14.64
CA LYS A 273 -9.64 8.46 -15.20
C LYS A 273 -8.21 8.20 -15.68
N SER A 274 -7.31 9.16 -15.53
CA SER A 274 -5.97 9.11 -16.11
C SER A 274 -5.12 8.01 -15.49
N VAL A 275 -4.20 7.50 -16.30
CA VAL A 275 -3.13 6.60 -15.84
C VAL A 275 -1.82 7.30 -16.10
N GLN A 276 -0.99 7.39 -15.06
CA GLN A 276 0.31 8.04 -15.15
C GLN A 276 1.41 7.10 -14.66
N LYS A 277 2.61 7.35 -15.16
CA LYS A 277 3.83 6.64 -14.82
C LYS A 277 4.86 7.65 -14.33
N TYR A 278 5.53 7.33 -13.24
CA TYR A 278 6.77 7.97 -12.82
C TYR A 278 7.91 6.97 -12.93
N SER A 279 8.94 7.30 -13.71
CA SER A 279 10.21 6.56 -13.75
C SER A 279 11.14 7.13 -12.69
N ILE A 280 11.48 6.32 -11.69
CA ILE A 280 12.33 6.70 -10.56
C ILE A 280 13.75 7.00 -11.07
N ARG A 281 14.32 6.11 -11.89
CA ARG A 281 15.69 6.27 -12.41
C ARG A 281 15.83 7.47 -13.33
N GLU A 282 14.84 7.71 -14.18
CA GLU A 282 14.90 8.83 -15.12
C GLU A 282 14.41 10.14 -14.50
N ASN A 283 13.80 10.08 -13.31
CA ASN A 283 13.09 11.20 -12.68
C ASN A 283 12.10 11.88 -13.65
N LYS A 284 11.28 11.06 -14.33
CA LYS A 284 10.38 11.52 -15.39
C LYS A 284 8.97 11.02 -15.22
N TRP A 285 8.02 11.90 -15.51
CA TRP A 285 6.62 11.59 -15.60
C TRP A 285 6.21 11.30 -17.05
N MET A 286 5.22 10.43 -17.20
CA MET A 286 4.57 10.11 -18.46
C MET A 286 3.07 9.91 -18.20
N THR A 287 2.24 10.54 -19.02
CA THR A 287 0.78 10.34 -19.02
C THR A 287 0.43 9.39 -20.16
N PHE A 288 -0.37 8.36 -19.90
CA PHE A 288 -0.85 7.46 -20.95
C PHE A 288 -2.12 7.99 -21.61
N GLU A 289 -2.26 7.75 -22.92
CA GLU A 289 -3.52 8.00 -23.64
C GLU A 289 -4.62 7.00 -23.22
N ASN A 290 -4.23 5.76 -22.93
CA ASN A 290 -5.14 4.75 -22.39
C ASN A 290 -5.52 5.13 -20.95
N THR A 291 -6.82 5.16 -20.67
CA THR A 291 -7.38 5.60 -19.38
C THR A 291 -8.26 4.51 -18.75
N LEU A 292 -8.58 4.68 -17.47
CA LEU A 292 -9.62 3.89 -16.81
C LEU A 292 -10.97 4.04 -17.54
N GLN A 293 -11.80 2.99 -17.47
CA GLN A 293 -13.11 2.99 -18.11
C GLN A 293 -14.07 4.04 -17.50
N SER A 294 -13.90 4.35 -16.22
CA SER A 294 -14.65 5.36 -15.49
C SER A 294 -13.72 6.15 -14.56
N PRO A 295 -14.08 7.41 -14.21
CA PRO A 295 -13.42 8.14 -13.13
C PRO A 295 -13.42 7.32 -11.83
N LEU A 296 -12.30 7.34 -11.11
CA LEU A 296 -12.14 6.56 -9.90
C LEU A 296 -11.17 7.23 -8.93
N PHE A 297 -11.51 7.28 -7.64
CA PHE A 297 -10.58 7.73 -6.59
C PHE A 297 -10.77 6.90 -5.32
N GLY A 298 -9.77 6.90 -4.44
CA GLY A 298 -9.82 6.16 -3.18
C GLY A 298 -9.82 4.64 -3.37
N CYS A 299 -9.44 4.14 -4.54
CA CYS A 299 -9.25 2.72 -4.79
C CYS A 299 -7.85 2.26 -4.32
N ALA A 300 -7.66 0.95 -4.24
CA ALA A 300 -6.35 0.34 -4.04
C ALA A 300 -5.80 -0.20 -5.36
N ALA A 301 -4.50 -0.05 -5.60
CA ALA A 301 -3.79 -0.75 -6.67
C ALA A 301 -2.75 -1.69 -6.07
N ILE A 302 -2.63 -2.89 -6.65
CA ILE A 302 -1.68 -3.90 -6.17
C ILE A 302 -1.26 -4.82 -7.31
N LEU A 303 0.03 -5.17 -7.34
CA LEU A 303 0.58 -6.13 -8.30
C LEU A 303 0.37 -7.55 -7.78
N SER A 304 -0.13 -8.42 -8.65
CA SER A 304 -0.05 -9.87 -8.48
C SER A 304 1.13 -10.36 -9.30
N GLU A 305 2.24 -10.72 -8.64
CA GLU A 305 3.49 -11.11 -9.30
C GLU A 305 3.32 -12.38 -10.14
N GLU A 306 2.53 -13.34 -9.63
CA GLU A 306 2.30 -14.65 -10.25
C GLU A 306 1.54 -14.56 -11.58
N ASP A 307 0.61 -13.60 -11.71
CA ASP A 307 -0.17 -13.42 -12.94
C ASP A 307 0.28 -12.20 -13.76
N ASN A 308 1.19 -11.38 -13.23
CA ASN A 308 1.69 -10.14 -13.81
C ASN A 308 0.57 -9.14 -14.20
N HIS A 309 -0.45 -9.03 -13.36
CA HIS A 309 -1.50 -8.03 -13.46
C HIS A 309 -1.46 -7.05 -12.29
N ILE A 310 -1.78 -5.80 -12.61
CA ILE A 310 -2.14 -4.79 -11.64
C ILE A 310 -3.64 -4.91 -11.41
N HIS A 311 -4.04 -5.14 -10.17
CA HIS A 311 -5.42 -5.15 -9.73
C HIS A 311 -5.78 -3.81 -9.13
N ILE A 312 -6.93 -3.25 -9.54
CA ILE A 312 -7.50 -2.01 -9.01
C ILE A 312 -8.83 -2.37 -8.38
N ILE A 313 -8.97 -2.04 -7.08
CA ILE A 313 -10.02 -2.58 -6.21
C ILE A 313 -10.72 -1.45 -5.45
N GLY A 314 -12.06 -1.47 -5.46
CA GLY A 314 -12.92 -0.52 -4.76
C GLY A 314 -12.85 0.89 -5.34
N GLY A 315 -13.01 1.88 -4.47
CA GLY A 315 -13.00 3.32 -4.77
C GLY A 315 -14.39 3.92 -4.87
N ASN A 316 -14.41 5.20 -5.23
CA ASN A 316 -15.61 6.00 -5.43
C ASN A 316 -15.66 6.55 -6.86
N ASP A 317 -16.86 6.71 -7.42
CA ASP A 317 -17.09 7.37 -8.71
C ASP A 317 -17.13 8.90 -8.60
N ASP A 318 -17.35 9.58 -9.73
CA ASP A 318 -17.53 11.04 -9.84
C ASP A 318 -18.81 11.57 -9.18
N LYS A 319 -19.69 10.69 -8.70
CA LYS A 319 -20.89 10.99 -7.93
C LYS A 319 -20.74 10.63 -6.45
N TYR A 320 -19.53 10.29 -6.01
CA TYR A 320 -19.20 9.89 -4.65
C TYR A 320 -19.88 8.59 -4.18
N ASN A 321 -20.35 7.76 -5.10
CA ASN A 321 -20.84 6.43 -4.76
C ASN A 321 -19.66 5.49 -4.54
N THR A 322 -19.66 4.77 -3.41
CA THR A 322 -18.69 3.71 -3.16
C THR A 322 -18.99 2.49 -4.00
N LEU A 323 -17.98 1.97 -4.69
CA LEU A 323 -18.13 0.95 -5.72
C LEU A 323 -17.65 -0.44 -5.26
N SER A 324 -18.17 -1.47 -5.91
CA SER A 324 -17.72 -2.87 -5.81
C SER A 324 -16.65 -3.21 -6.88
N THR A 325 -16.02 -2.18 -7.47
CA THR A 325 -15.10 -2.30 -8.60
C THR A 325 -13.96 -3.28 -8.32
N HIS A 326 -13.74 -4.20 -9.25
CA HIS A 326 -12.49 -4.94 -9.34
C HIS A 326 -12.14 -5.09 -10.81
N ILE A 327 -11.09 -4.37 -11.22
CA ILE A 327 -10.56 -4.46 -12.58
C ILE A 327 -9.10 -4.85 -12.52
N LYS A 328 -8.59 -5.42 -13.61
CA LYS A 328 -7.16 -5.70 -13.75
C LYS A 328 -6.63 -5.30 -15.11
N THR A 329 -5.34 -5.05 -15.16
CA THR A 329 -4.60 -4.76 -16.39
C THR A 329 -3.25 -5.44 -16.37
N LYS A 330 -2.73 -5.85 -17.53
CA LYS A 330 -1.42 -6.49 -17.61
C LYS A 330 -0.33 -5.44 -17.54
N VAL A 331 0.70 -5.65 -16.72
CA VAL A 331 1.83 -4.73 -16.59
C VAL A 331 2.45 -4.40 -17.95
N ARG A 332 2.61 -5.42 -18.80
CA ARG A 332 3.20 -5.30 -20.15
C ARG A 332 2.48 -4.34 -21.11
N VAL A 333 1.22 -4.02 -20.84
CA VAL A 333 0.46 -3.07 -21.67
C VAL A 333 0.96 -1.65 -21.43
N TRP A 334 1.45 -1.38 -20.21
CA TRP A 334 1.94 -0.07 -19.78
C TRP A 334 3.45 0.05 -19.97
N ASP A 335 4.17 -1.03 -19.67
CA ASP A 335 5.61 -1.09 -19.83
C ASP A 335 6.09 -2.52 -20.11
N PRO A 336 6.40 -2.85 -21.38
CA PRO A 336 6.92 -4.16 -21.75
C PRO A 336 8.26 -4.51 -21.11
N SER A 337 9.08 -3.52 -20.70
CA SER A 337 10.40 -3.77 -20.13
C SER A 337 10.33 -4.45 -18.76
N LEU A 338 9.23 -4.26 -18.03
CA LEU A 338 9.00 -4.86 -16.71
C LEU A 338 8.81 -6.39 -16.77
N LEU A 339 8.53 -6.99 -17.94
CA LEU A 339 8.38 -8.44 -18.11
C LEU A 339 9.71 -9.20 -18.09
N VAL A 340 10.75 -8.64 -18.71
CA VAL A 340 12.06 -9.30 -18.87
C VAL A 340 12.71 -9.57 -17.50
N ILE A 341 12.30 -8.79 -16.51
CA ILE A 341 12.84 -8.77 -15.16
C ILE A 341 12.13 -9.78 -14.25
N ILE A 342 10.83 -10.03 -14.46
CA ILE A 342 10.03 -10.98 -13.65
C ILE A 342 10.36 -12.44 -14.00
N CYS A 343 10.69 -12.73 -15.27
CA CYS A 343 10.97 -14.10 -15.74
C CYS A 343 12.39 -14.61 -15.42
N LEU A 344 13.25 -13.80 -14.76
CA LEU A 344 14.63 -14.16 -14.43
C LEU A 344 14.80 -14.76 -13.01
N PHE A 345 13.70 -15.18 -12.36
CA PHE A 345 13.70 -15.80 -11.03
C PHE A 345 13.28 -17.26 -11.04
#